data_AF-A0A9X3HFJ7-F1
#
_entry.id   AF-A0A9X3HFJ7-F1
#
_cell.length_a   1.000
_cell.length_b   1.000
_cell.length_c   1.000
_cell.angle_alpha   90.00
_cell.angle_beta   90.00
_cell.angle_gamma   90.00
#
_symmetry.space_group_name_H-M   'P 1'
#
loop_
_entity.id
_entity.type
_entity.pdbx_description
1 polymer ?
#
loop_
_entity_poly.entity_id
_entity_poly.type
_entity_poly.pdbx_seq_one_letter_code
_entity_poly.pdbx_strand_id
1 'polypeptide(L)'
;MKRILLISAALLLLASCTEPSKEVEQEIEVTEVEKPAAPEVQLNNGERWVANQATVDGIKNLSVMVSQFDPSVQSYDTLQSNLRDEFGLIFKNCTMKGEAHEQLHNYLLPLMELFGKLTLEEKEDTLEEIKKHLARFDTYFVAEV
;
A
#
# COMPACT_ATOMS: atom_id res chain seq x y z
N MET A 1 -40.64 69.44 -17.44
CA MET A 1 -41.40 68.17 -17.31
C MET A 1 -41.08 67.28 -18.48
N LYS A 2 -40.24 66.26 -18.31
CA LYS A 2 -40.10 65.17 -19.28
C LYS A 2 -39.49 63.97 -18.55
N ARG A 3 -40.25 62.87 -18.53
CA ARG A 3 -39.90 61.62 -17.86
C ARG A 3 -38.80 60.94 -18.67
N ILE A 4 -37.70 60.58 -18.01
CA ILE A 4 -36.67 59.69 -18.56
C ILE A 4 -37.17 58.27 -18.32
N LEU A 5 -37.34 57.50 -19.39
CA LEU A 5 -37.51 56.06 -19.32
C LEU A 5 -36.39 55.41 -20.13
N LEU A 6 -35.64 54.57 -19.43
CA LEU A 6 -34.53 53.75 -19.91
C LEU A 6 -35.05 52.58 -20.76
N ILE A 7 -34.24 52.15 -21.72
CA ILE A 7 -33.66 50.79 -21.82
C ILE A 7 -33.24 50.58 -23.28
N SER A 8 -31.93 50.64 -23.48
CA SER A 8 -31.21 50.19 -24.68
C SER A 8 -31.01 48.68 -24.60
N ALA A 9 -31.50 47.96 -25.62
CA ALA A 9 -31.09 46.60 -25.91
C ALA A 9 -31.03 46.44 -27.44
N ALA A 10 -29.84 46.66 -27.99
CA ALA A 10 -29.50 46.24 -29.33
C ALA A 10 -29.15 44.75 -29.25
N LEU A 11 -29.98 43.88 -29.85
CA LEU A 11 -29.64 42.48 -30.04
C LEU A 11 -29.52 42.20 -31.54
N LEU A 12 -28.28 41.90 -31.92
CA LEU A 12 -27.80 41.64 -33.26
C LEU A 12 -28.27 40.26 -33.76
N LEU A 13 -28.78 40.29 -35.00
CA LEU A 13 -28.65 39.34 -36.11
C LEU A 13 -28.37 37.86 -35.77
N LEU A 14 -29.39 37.04 -36.06
CA LEU A 14 -29.32 35.59 -36.21
C LEU A 14 -28.48 35.24 -37.46
N ALA A 15 -27.35 34.56 -37.24
CA ALA A 15 -26.68 33.79 -38.29
C ALA A 15 -26.87 32.30 -37.99
N SER A 16 -27.56 31.65 -38.92
CA SER A 16 -27.92 30.24 -38.97
C SER A 16 -26.73 29.38 -39.41
N CYS A 17 -26.50 28.24 -38.74
CA CYS A 17 -25.84 27.08 -39.33
C CYS A 17 -26.44 25.78 -38.77
N THR A 18 -26.76 24.86 -39.67
CA THR A 18 -27.34 23.53 -39.42
C THR A 18 -26.30 22.45 -39.76
N GLU A 19 -26.13 21.51 -38.80
CA GLU A 19 -25.65 20.09 -38.86
C GLU A 19 -24.15 19.75 -39.07
N PRO A 20 -23.64 18.59 -38.56
CA PRO A 20 -24.33 17.43 -37.98
C PRO A 20 -23.93 17.04 -36.54
N SER A 21 -24.82 16.26 -35.90
CA SER A 21 -24.64 15.63 -34.59
C SER A 21 -23.48 14.64 -34.60
N LYS A 22 -22.46 14.88 -33.77
CA LYS A 22 -21.56 13.84 -33.27
C LYS A 22 -22.07 13.40 -31.91
N GLU A 23 -22.64 12.21 -31.85
CA GLU A 23 -22.74 11.45 -30.60
C GLU A 23 -21.34 11.38 -29.99
N VAL A 24 -21.17 11.98 -28.81
CA VAL A 24 -20.02 11.70 -27.96
C VAL A 24 -20.34 10.38 -27.28
N GLU A 25 -19.86 9.30 -27.89
CA GLU A 25 -19.66 8.04 -27.19
C GLU A 25 -18.60 8.33 -26.12
N GLN A 26 -19.08 8.62 -24.92
CA GLN A 26 -18.23 8.83 -23.77
C GLN A 26 -17.71 7.45 -23.35
N GLU A 27 -16.60 7.04 -23.97
CA GLU A 27 -15.76 5.97 -23.47
C GLU A 27 -15.41 6.32 -22.02
N ILE A 28 -15.98 5.58 -21.08
CA ILE A 28 -15.54 5.62 -19.69
C ILE A 28 -14.14 5.02 -19.74
N GLU A 29 -13.14 5.89 -19.89
CA GLU A 29 -11.78 5.61 -19.48
C GLU A 29 -11.88 5.21 -18.02
N VAL A 30 -11.84 3.90 -17.78
CA VAL A 30 -11.61 3.34 -16.45
C VAL A 30 -10.21 3.81 -16.10
N THR A 31 -10.12 5.01 -15.52
CA THR A 31 -8.94 5.44 -14.81
C THR A 31 -8.77 4.38 -13.74
N GLU A 32 -7.76 3.53 -13.92
CA GLU A 32 -7.26 2.66 -12.89
C GLU A 32 -7.13 3.54 -11.65
N VAL A 33 -7.99 3.33 -10.66
CA VAL A 33 -7.89 4.03 -9.39
C VAL A 33 -6.59 3.53 -8.80
N GLU A 34 -5.50 4.25 -9.06
CA GLU A 34 -4.20 3.99 -8.46
C GLU A 34 -4.46 3.89 -6.96
N LYS A 35 -4.38 2.67 -6.43
CA LYS A 35 -4.41 2.46 -4.99
C LYS A 35 -3.27 3.32 -4.45
N PRO A 36 -3.53 4.25 -3.52
CA PRO A 36 -2.45 5.02 -2.93
C PRO A 36 -1.41 4.04 -2.38
N ALA A 37 -0.16 4.23 -2.79
CA ALA A 37 0.95 3.37 -2.38
C ALA A 37 1.00 3.27 -0.86
N ALA A 38 1.29 2.07 -0.33
CA ALA A 38 1.47 1.90 1.11
C ALA A 38 2.56 2.87 1.61
N PRO A 39 2.36 3.53 2.76
CA PRO A 39 3.36 4.43 3.31
C PRO A 39 4.69 3.70 3.53
N GLU A 40 5.79 4.29 3.07
CA GLU A 40 7.13 3.73 3.26
C GLU A 40 7.62 3.95 4.70
N VAL A 41 8.33 2.94 5.24
CA VAL A 41 9.02 3.06 6.52
C VAL A 41 10.20 4.03 6.41
N GLN A 42 10.33 4.91 7.41
CA GLN A 42 11.35 5.95 7.46
C GLN A 42 12.27 5.76 8.67
N LEU A 43 13.47 6.36 8.62
CA LEU A 43 14.38 6.41 9.77
C LEU A 43 13.95 7.51 10.75
N ASN A 44 14.28 7.33 12.03
CA ASN A 44 14.16 8.36 13.06
C ASN A 44 15.28 9.40 12.89
N ASN A 45 15.09 10.38 12.00
CA ASN A 45 16.10 11.41 11.73
C ASN A 45 17.49 10.84 11.38
N GLY A 46 17.51 9.72 10.64
CA GLY A 46 18.74 8.99 10.29
C GLY A 46 19.12 7.86 11.27
N GLU A 47 18.46 7.76 12.41
CA GLU A 47 18.62 6.67 13.37
C GLU A 47 17.56 5.57 13.21
N ARG A 48 17.83 4.39 13.77
CA ARG A 48 16.88 3.27 13.80
C ARG A 48 15.89 3.42 14.94
N TRP A 49 14.68 2.91 14.74
CA TRP A 49 13.66 2.79 15.77
C TRP A 49 13.98 1.65 16.73
N VAL A 50 13.69 1.84 18.01
CA VAL A 50 13.80 0.77 19.00
C VAL A 50 12.56 -0.11 18.92
N ALA A 51 12.76 -1.40 18.66
CA ALA A 51 11.74 -2.42 18.64
C ALA A 51 11.74 -3.24 19.93
N ASN A 52 10.56 -3.50 20.48
CA ASN A 52 10.44 -4.41 21.62
C ASN A 52 10.82 -5.84 21.20
N GLN A 53 11.29 -6.65 22.16
CA GLN A 53 11.81 -7.99 21.87
C GLN A 53 10.84 -8.88 21.08
N ALA A 54 9.53 -8.84 21.39
CA ALA A 54 8.54 -9.66 20.69
C ALA A 54 8.44 -9.33 19.19
N THR A 55 8.64 -8.07 18.80
CA THR A 55 8.68 -7.67 17.39
C THR A 55 9.92 -8.25 16.70
N VAL A 56 11.09 -8.12 17.34
CA VAL A 56 12.36 -8.64 16.82
C VAL A 56 12.29 -10.16 16.64
N ASP A 57 11.79 -10.87 17.64
CA ASP A 57 11.62 -12.32 17.58
C ASP A 57 10.64 -12.73 16.49
N GLY A 58 9.51 -12.02 16.34
CA GLY A 58 8.54 -12.32 15.29
C GLY A 58 9.10 -12.14 13.88
N ILE A 59 9.84 -11.06 13.61
CA ILE A 59 10.51 -10.86 12.32
C ILE A 59 11.56 -11.94 12.06
N LYS A 60 12.31 -12.34 13.09
CA LYS A 60 13.27 -13.43 12.98
C LYS A 60 12.57 -14.75 12.66
N ASN A 61 11.45 -15.05 13.30
CA ASN A 61 10.67 -16.26 13.04
C ASN A 61 10.13 -16.28 11.60
N LEU A 62 9.57 -15.16 11.12
CA LEU A 62 9.17 -15.02 9.70
C LEU A 62 10.35 -15.29 8.76
N SER A 63 11.52 -14.73 9.06
CA SER A 63 12.75 -14.91 8.27
C SER A 63 13.22 -16.37 8.25
N VAL A 64 13.13 -17.07 9.38
CA VAL A 64 13.44 -18.51 9.48
C VAL A 64 12.44 -19.33 8.66
N MET A 65 11.14 -19.05 8.75
CA MET A 65 10.11 -19.77 7.99
C MET A 65 10.36 -19.69 6.49
N VAL A 66 10.61 -18.50 5.94
CA VAL A 66 10.84 -18.34 4.49
C VAL A 66 12.19 -18.87 4.02
N SER A 67 13.21 -18.88 4.88
CA SER A 67 14.54 -19.40 4.52
C SER A 67 14.62 -20.92 4.57
N GLN A 68 13.83 -21.56 5.44
CA GLN A 68 13.78 -23.01 5.57
C GLN A 68 12.67 -23.65 4.72
N PHE A 69 11.85 -22.85 4.05
CA PHE A 69 10.79 -23.35 3.20
C PHE A 69 11.35 -24.22 2.06
N ASP A 70 10.80 -25.43 1.94
CA ASP A 70 11.06 -26.36 0.84
C ASP A 70 9.71 -26.82 0.25
N PRO A 71 9.43 -26.46 -1.03
CA PRO A 71 8.15 -26.77 -1.66
C PRO A 71 7.95 -28.28 -1.92
N SER A 72 8.98 -29.11 -1.76
CA SER A 72 8.85 -30.57 -1.85
C SER A 72 8.27 -31.22 -0.59
N VAL A 73 8.31 -30.53 0.56
CA VAL A 73 7.83 -31.03 1.86
C VAL A 73 6.68 -30.22 2.44
N GLN A 74 6.49 -28.97 2.01
CA GLN A 74 5.45 -28.07 2.51
C GLN A 74 4.80 -27.30 1.34
N SER A 75 3.47 -27.15 1.36
CA SER A 75 2.78 -26.32 0.36
C SER A 75 2.94 -24.83 0.65
N TYR A 76 2.84 -24.01 -0.39
CA TYR A 76 2.81 -22.56 -0.27
C TYR A 76 1.63 -22.07 0.60
N ASP A 77 0.46 -22.71 0.53
CA ASP A 77 -0.67 -22.39 1.41
C ASP A 77 -0.33 -22.59 2.89
N THR A 78 0.40 -23.67 3.21
CA THR A 78 0.83 -23.95 4.58
C THR A 78 1.84 -22.90 5.05
N LEU A 79 2.82 -22.55 4.21
CA LEU A 79 3.76 -21.46 4.50
C LEU A 79 2.99 -20.15 4.72
N GLN A 80 2.06 -19.80 3.83
CA GLN A 80 1.27 -18.58 3.91
C GLN A 80 0.46 -18.50 5.22
N SER A 81 -0.17 -19.61 5.64
CA SER A 81 -0.88 -19.68 6.92
C SER A 81 0.07 -19.43 8.10
N ASN A 82 1.20 -20.14 8.15
CA ASN A 82 2.17 -19.99 9.24
C ASN A 82 2.75 -18.58 9.33
N LEU A 83 3.03 -17.95 8.18
CA LEU A 83 3.50 -16.56 8.12
C LEU A 83 2.44 -15.61 8.66
N ARG A 84 1.16 -15.80 8.33
CA ARG A 84 0.07 -14.95 8.87
C ARG A 84 -0.13 -15.14 10.37
N ASP A 85 0.00 -16.36 10.87
CA ASP A 85 -0.11 -16.64 12.30
C ASP A 85 0.99 -15.92 13.08
N GLU A 86 2.25 -16.06 12.66
CA GLU A 86 3.39 -15.37 13.28
C GLU A 86 3.29 -13.85 13.14
N PHE A 87 2.89 -13.36 11.96
CA PHE A 87 2.65 -11.95 11.71
C PHE A 87 1.58 -11.38 12.66
N GLY A 88 0.51 -12.13 12.94
CA GLY A 88 -0.49 -11.76 13.93
C GLY A 88 0.07 -11.66 15.36
N LEU A 89 1.03 -12.50 15.73
CA LEU A 89 1.70 -12.46 17.04
C LEU A 89 2.54 -11.19 17.22
N ILE A 90 3.13 -10.65 16.15
CA ILE A 90 3.86 -9.37 16.20
C ILE A 90 2.94 -8.25 16.67
N PHE A 91 1.75 -8.10 16.08
CA PHE A 91 0.80 -7.07 16.52
C PHE A 91 0.30 -7.31 17.93
N LYS A 92 -0.05 -8.56 18.24
CA LYS A 92 -0.59 -8.93 19.55
C LYS A 92 0.39 -8.61 20.69
N ASN A 93 1.68 -8.79 20.45
CA ASN A 93 2.73 -8.66 21.46
C ASN A 93 3.53 -7.35 21.33
N CYS A 94 3.12 -6.44 20.44
CA CYS A 94 3.78 -5.15 20.27
C CYS A 94 3.48 -4.22 21.46
N THR A 95 4.53 -3.82 22.18
CA THR A 95 4.45 -2.88 23.30
C THR A 95 4.88 -1.47 22.92
N MET A 96 5.45 -1.28 21.73
CA MET A 96 5.85 0.04 21.22
C MET A 96 4.67 1.01 21.13
N LYS A 97 4.97 2.30 21.25
CA LYS A 97 4.01 3.41 21.17
C LYS A 97 4.62 4.55 20.36
N GLY A 98 3.76 5.46 19.90
CA GLY A 98 4.17 6.63 19.13
C GLY A 98 4.79 6.25 17.79
N GLU A 99 5.71 7.08 17.30
CA GLU A 99 6.21 6.99 15.93
C GLU A 99 6.89 5.63 15.62
N ALA A 100 7.60 5.02 16.57
CA ALA A 100 8.18 3.68 16.37
C ALA A 100 7.12 2.61 16.04
N HIS A 101 5.93 2.73 16.63
CA HIS A 101 4.80 1.83 16.35
C HIS A 101 4.25 2.07 14.94
N GLU A 102 4.03 3.33 14.55
CA GLU A 102 3.54 3.68 13.22
C GLU A 102 4.52 3.25 12.12
N GLN A 103 5.82 3.43 12.36
CA GLN A 103 6.84 3.00 11.42
C GLN A 103 6.94 1.48 11.32
N LEU A 104 6.61 0.73 12.39
CA LEU A 104 6.45 -0.72 12.30
C LEU A 104 5.28 -1.07 11.37
N HIS A 105 4.14 -0.38 11.45
CA HIS A 105 3.01 -0.62 10.52
C HIS A 105 3.41 -0.37 9.07
N ASN A 106 4.08 0.74 8.79
CA ASN A 106 4.60 1.04 7.46
C ASN A 106 5.52 -0.07 6.93
N TYR A 107 6.37 -0.61 7.80
CA TYR A 107 7.24 -1.74 7.46
C TYR A 107 6.47 -3.05 7.22
N LEU A 108 5.44 -3.34 8.02
CA LEU A 108 4.72 -4.61 7.96
C LEU A 108 3.65 -4.65 6.85
N LEU A 109 3.09 -3.51 6.43
CA LEU A 109 2.02 -3.45 5.44
C LEU A 109 2.35 -4.15 4.11
N PRO A 110 3.53 -3.93 3.48
CA PRO A 110 3.90 -4.64 2.26
C PRO A 110 3.94 -6.16 2.42
N LEU A 111 4.34 -6.68 3.58
CA LEU A 111 4.38 -8.12 3.83
C LEU A 111 2.99 -8.75 3.77
N MET A 112 1.97 -8.07 4.26
CA MET A 112 0.59 -8.58 4.21
C MET A 112 0.12 -8.78 2.76
N GLU A 113 0.46 -7.85 1.87
CA GLU A 113 0.16 -7.98 0.43
C GLU A 113 0.95 -9.12 -0.21
N LEU A 114 2.25 -9.20 0.07
CA LEU A 114 3.12 -10.27 -0.44
C LEU A 114 2.64 -11.65 0.01
N PHE A 115 2.20 -11.79 1.27
CA PHE A 115 1.60 -13.04 1.73
C PHE A 115 0.37 -13.41 0.91
N GLY A 116 -0.48 -12.44 0.52
CA GLY A 116 -1.61 -12.66 -0.37
C GLY A 116 -1.24 -13.26 -1.74
N LYS A 117 -0.02 -12.99 -2.23
CA LYS A 117 0.47 -13.42 -3.54
C LYS A 117 1.18 -14.79 -3.53
N LEU A 118 1.54 -15.31 -2.34
CA LEU A 118 2.26 -16.59 -2.20
C LEU A 118 1.54 -17.83 -2.76
N THR A 119 0.25 -17.73 -3.09
CA THR A 119 -0.55 -18.83 -3.63
C THR A 119 -0.95 -18.61 -5.10
N LEU A 120 -0.33 -17.63 -5.77
CA LEU A 120 -0.59 -17.29 -7.17
C LEU A 120 0.50 -17.85 -8.10
N GLU A 121 0.42 -17.55 -9.41
CA GLU A 121 1.35 -18.08 -10.41
C GLU A 121 2.81 -17.66 -10.18
N GLU A 122 3.06 -16.49 -9.58
CA GLU A 122 4.39 -15.90 -9.33
C GLU A 122 4.88 -16.09 -7.88
N LYS A 123 4.50 -17.20 -7.25
CA LYS A 123 4.77 -17.47 -5.83
C LYS A 123 6.25 -17.61 -5.50
N GLU A 124 7.08 -18.13 -6.41
CA GLU A 124 8.54 -18.21 -6.22
C GLU A 124 9.17 -16.82 -6.15
N ASP A 125 8.81 -15.92 -7.06
CA ASP A 125 9.28 -14.54 -7.06
C ASP A 125 8.76 -13.78 -5.83
N THR A 126 7.49 -13.98 -5.48
CA THR A 126 6.90 -13.44 -4.25
C THR A 126 7.66 -13.88 -3.00
N LEU A 127 8.07 -15.15 -2.92
CA LEU A 127 8.87 -15.66 -1.80
C LEU A 127 10.21 -14.95 -1.69
N GLU A 128 10.88 -14.69 -2.81
CA GLU A 128 12.14 -13.94 -2.83
C GLU A 128 11.95 -12.46 -2.45
N GLU A 129 10.83 -11.85 -2.85
CA GLU A 129 10.47 -10.49 -2.41
C GLU A 129 10.25 -10.41 -0.89
N ILE A 130 9.57 -11.40 -0.31
CA ILE A 130 9.38 -11.48 1.15
C ILE A 130 10.74 -11.58 1.85
N LYS A 131 11.64 -12.46 1.38
CA LYS A 131 12.99 -12.61 1.95
C LYS A 131 13.76 -11.28 1.89
N LYS A 132 13.75 -10.61 0.75
CA LYS A 132 14.39 -9.29 0.57
C LYS A 132 13.81 -8.24 1.51
N HIS A 133 12.49 -8.21 1.67
CA HIS A 133 11.84 -7.26 2.57
C HIS A 133 12.19 -7.51 4.04
N LEU A 134 12.16 -8.78 4.48
CA LEU A 134 12.54 -9.18 5.83
C LEU A 134 14.01 -8.83 6.14
N ALA A 135 14.92 -9.03 5.18
CA ALA A 135 16.33 -8.68 5.33
C ALA A 135 16.60 -7.18 5.56
N ARG A 136 15.65 -6.29 5.25
CA ARG A 136 15.78 -4.84 5.49
C ARG A 136 15.36 -4.41 6.89
N PHE A 137 14.83 -5.29 7.74
CA PHE A 137 14.36 -4.92 9.08
C PHE A 137 15.42 -4.15 9.88
N ASP A 138 16.65 -4.67 9.92
CA ASP A 138 17.77 -4.09 10.66
C ASP A 138 18.27 -2.76 10.08
N THR A 139 17.78 -2.35 8.91
CA THR A 139 18.01 -1.00 8.38
C THR A 139 17.19 0.03 9.14
N TYR A 140 16.00 -0.33 9.61
CA TYR A 140 15.04 0.60 10.22
C TYR A 140 14.87 0.39 11.73
N PHE A 141 15.11 -0.82 12.23
CA PHE A 141 14.86 -1.18 13.62
C PHE A 141 16.11 -1.75 14.31
N VAL A 142 16.16 -1.61 15.62
CA VAL A 142 17.13 -2.24 16.51
C VAL A 142 16.40 -2.75 17.75
N ALA A 143 16.88 -3.85 18.35
CA ALA A 143 16.31 -4.36 19.58
C ALA A 143 16.47 -3.36 20.74
N GLU A 144 15.46 -3.29 21.59
CA GLU A 144 15.58 -2.71 22.94
C GLU A 144 16.66 -3.46 23.72
N VAL A 145 17.56 -2.71 24.38
CA VAL A 145 18.68 -3.24 25.17
C VAL A 145 18.31 -3.24 26.65
#